data_AF-A0A1G4KBH9-F1
#
_entry.id   AF-A0A1G4KBH9-F1
#
_cell.length_a   1.000
_cell.length_b   1.000
_cell.length_c   1.000
_cell.angle_alpha   90.00
_cell.angle_beta   90.00
_cell.angle_gamma   90.00
#
_symmetry.space_group_name_H-M   'P 1'
#
loop_
_entity.id
_entity.type
_entity.pdbx_description
1 polymer ?
#
loop_
_entity_poly.entity_id
_entity_poly.type
_entity_poly.pdbx_seq_one_letter_code
_entity_poly.pdbx_strand_id
1 'polypeptide(L)'
;MPIVEVSVSKLKSLFDIDGSVAVTTPLGNTLLEIQGELEFPTVPPVNDVDNKFSIYNNKNIVRFGLLQVEPGSKKATMLVGEKQRLLGSVVKLDSPLGLLKFDHSTGTVDLQDVIRYKIIFKDRPLPIM
;
A
#
# COMPACT_ATOMS: atom_id res chain seq x y z
N MET A 1 -31.59 -12.22 -1.81
CA MET A 1 -30.23 -11.64 -1.92
C MET A 1 -29.34 -12.71 -2.54
N PRO A 2 -28.56 -12.42 -3.59
CA PRO A 2 -27.63 -13.40 -4.14
C PRO A 2 -26.54 -13.74 -3.10
N ILE A 3 -26.11 -14.99 -3.09
CA ILE A 3 -25.07 -15.52 -2.19
C ILE A 3 -23.95 -16.07 -3.06
N VAL A 4 -22.69 -15.78 -2.69
CA VAL A 4 -21.51 -16.30 -3.38
C VAL A 4 -20.45 -16.69 -2.35
N GLU A 5 -19.74 -17.79 -2.62
CA GLU A 5 -18.61 -18.25 -1.81
C GLU A 5 -17.36 -17.41 -2.07
N VAL A 6 -16.56 -17.17 -1.02
CA VAL A 6 -15.28 -16.47 -1.13
C VAL A 6 -14.18 -17.48 -1.45
N SER A 7 -13.60 -17.37 -2.64
CA SER A 7 -12.47 -18.19 -3.07
C SER A 7 -11.18 -17.77 -2.34
N VAL A 8 -10.50 -18.76 -1.74
CA VAL A 8 -9.20 -18.62 -1.04
C VAL A 8 -8.05 -19.31 -1.79
N SER A 9 -8.30 -19.72 -3.04
CA SER A 9 -7.38 -20.52 -3.85
C SER A 9 -5.98 -19.90 -3.99
N LYS A 10 -5.91 -18.56 -4.07
CA LYS A 10 -4.68 -17.76 -4.20
C LYS A 10 -3.84 -17.66 -2.93
N LEU A 11 -4.40 -18.02 -1.77
CA LEU A 11 -3.72 -17.92 -0.48
C LEU A 11 -3.08 -19.24 -0.05
N LYS A 12 -3.30 -20.35 -0.77
CA LYS A 12 -2.73 -21.65 -0.39
C LYS A 12 -1.21 -21.60 -0.22
N SER A 13 -0.53 -20.83 -1.07
CA SER A 13 0.93 -20.62 -1.00
C SER A 13 1.38 -19.75 0.18
N LEU A 14 0.49 -19.02 0.86
CA LEU A 14 0.84 -18.18 2.02
C LEU A 14 0.89 -18.93 3.33
N PHE A 15 0.15 -20.05 3.44
CA PHE A 15 0.03 -20.79 4.69
C PHE A 15 1.26 -21.67 5.00
N ASP A 16 2.15 -21.86 4.03
CA ASP A 16 3.37 -22.66 4.16
C ASP A 16 4.62 -21.81 4.50
N ILE A 17 4.49 -20.48 4.57
CA ILE A 17 5.62 -19.56 4.75
C ILE A 17 5.64 -19.06 6.20
N ASP A 18 6.32 -19.80 7.08
CA ASP A 18 6.78 -19.26 8.36
C ASP A 18 8.04 -18.43 8.11
N GLY A 19 7.95 -17.10 8.19
CA GLY A 19 9.15 -16.29 8.14
C GLY A 19 8.97 -14.81 7.91
N SER A 20 9.54 -14.03 8.83
CA SER A 20 9.75 -12.58 8.79
C SER A 20 8.51 -11.70 8.96
N VAL A 21 8.52 -10.93 10.07
CA VAL A 21 7.65 -9.76 10.24
C VAL A 21 8.17 -8.67 9.29
N ALA A 22 7.83 -8.78 8.02
CA ALA A 22 8.07 -7.75 7.03
C ALA A 22 6.88 -6.79 6.98
N VAL A 23 7.16 -5.55 6.56
CA VAL A 23 6.12 -4.54 6.31
C VAL A 23 5.23 -4.95 5.14
N THR A 24 5.81 -5.66 4.17
CA THR A 24 5.11 -6.31 3.08
C THR A 24 4.55 -7.66 3.52
N THR A 25 3.34 -7.99 3.09
CA THR A 25 2.83 -9.36 3.16
C THR A 25 3.70 -10.28 2.30
N PRO A 26 3.64 -11.62 2.48
CA PRO A 26 4.41 -12.52 1.62
C PRO A 26 3.96 -12.50 0.15
N LEU A 27 2.79 -11.91 -0.17
CA LEU A 27 2.35 -11.64 -1.54
C LEU A 27 2.81 -10.27 -2.08
N GLY A 28 3.59 -9.51 -1.30
CA GLY A 28 4.14 -8.22 -1.71
C GLY A 28 3.19 -7.03 -1.55
N ASN A 29 2.05 -7.19 -0.89
CA ASN A 29 1.15 -6.07 -0.60
C ASN A 29 1.57 -5.34 0.69
N THR A 30 1.16 -4.08 0.83
CA THR A 30 1.36 -3.28 2.05
C THR A 30 0.18 -2.33 2.23
N LEU A 31 -0.21 -2.06 3.47
CA LEU A 31 -1.18 -1.03 3.79
C LEU A 31 -0.49 0.24 4.26
N LEU A 32 -0.69 1.33 3.52
CA LEU A 32 -0.23 2.67 3.83
C LEU A 32 -1.43 3.53 4.21
N GLU A 33 -1.38 4.18 5.36
CA GLU A 33 -2.42 5.07 5.88
C GLU A 33 -1.84 6.44 6.19
N ILE A 34 -2.45 7.49 5.62
CA ILE A 34 -2.08 8.89 5.81
C ILE A 34 -3.30 9.60 6.40
N GLN A 35 -3.14 10.26 7.54
CA GLN A 35 -4.18 11.11 8.12
C GLN A 35 -4.21 12.46 7.37
N GLY A 36 -4.89 12.46 6.23
CA GLY A 36 -5.03 13.61 5.35
C GLY A 36 -5.43 13.18 3.95
N GLU A 37 -5.36 14.13 3.02
CA GLU A 37 -5.62 13.88 1.60
C GLU A 37 -4.29 13.83 0.84
N LEU A 38 -4.14 12.81 -0.02
CA LEU A 38 -3.01 12.72 -0.93
C LEU A 38 -3.35 13.46 -2.21
N GLU A 39 -2.79 14.64 -2.38
CA GLU A 39 -2.87 15.41 -3.63
C GLU A 39 -1.85 14.88 -4.64
N PHE A 40 -2.31 14.47 -5.82
CA PHE A 40 -1.44 13.99 -6.89
C PHE A 40 -1.97 14.38 -8.27
N PRO A 41 -1.07 14.61 -9.25
CA PRO A 41 -1.47 14.90 -10.62
C PRO A 41 -2.09 13.65 -11.28
N THR A 42 -3.24 13.83 -11.94
CA THR A 42 -3.97 12.76 -12.63
C THR A 42 -3.53 12.56 -14.09
N VAL A 43 -2.82 13.54 -14.65
CA VAL A 43 -2.34 13.52 -16.04
C VAL A 43 -0.83 13.82 -16.05
N PRO A 44 -0.03 13.07 -16.83
CA PRO A 44 1.39 13.38 -17.01
C PRO A 44 1.57 14.79 -17.62
N PRO A 45 2.45 15.64 -17.07
CA PRO A 45 2.77 16.92 -17.68
C PRO A 45 3.49 16.70 -19.02
N VAL A 46 3.36 17.66 -19.95
CA VAL A 46 3.99 17.61 -21.29
C VAL A 46 5.51 17.43 -21.19
N ASN A 47 6.13 18.05 -20.18
CA ASN A 47 7.55 17.92 -19.87
C ASN A 47 7.74 17.40 -18.44
N ASP A 48 7.71 16.08 -18.26
CA ASP A 48 8.07 15.43 -17.00
C ASP A 48 9.59 15.37 -16.82
N VAL A 49 10.19 16.51 -16.50
CA VAL A 49 11.64 16.66 -16.36
C VAL A 49 12.24 15.70 -15.33
N ASP A 50 11.49 15.38 -14.28
CA ASP A 50 11.94 14.54 -13.16
C ASP A 50 11.64 13.05 -13.34
N ASN A 51 11.05 12.65 -14.47
CA ASN A 51 10.56 11.29 -14.74
C ASN A 51 9.72 10.74 -13.57
N LYS A 52 8.80 11.56 -13.05
CA LYS A 52 7.87 11.18 -11.99
C LYS A 52 6.77 10.25 -12.50
N PHE A 53 6.50 10.24 -13.80
CA PHE A 53 5.52 9.38 -14.44
C PHE A 53 6.17 8.23 -15.21
N SER A 54 5.52 7.08 -15.17
CA SER A 54 5.90 5.92 -15.98
C SER A 54 4.66 5.09 -16.37
N ILE A 55 4.83 4.12 -17.27
CA ILE A 55 3.76 3.24 -17.73
C ILE A 55 3.88 1.89 -17.04
N TYR A 56 2.80 1.45 -16.40
CA TYR A 56 2.68 0.11 -15.83
C TYR A 56 1.33 -0.50 -16.20
N ASN A 57 1.32 -1.70 -16.78
CA ASN A 57 0.10 -2.37 -17.28
C ASN A 57 -0.78 -1.47 -18.17
N ASN A 58 -0.15 -0.76 -19.12
CA ASN A 58 -0.80 0.21 -20.03
C ASN A 58 -1.53 1.36 -19.32
N LYS A 59 -1.16 1.67 -18.07
CA LYS A 59 -1.68 2.81 -17.30
C LYS A 59 -0.53 3.70 -16.86
N ASN A 60 -0.79 5.01 -16.85
CA ASN A 60 0.13 5.97 -16.27
C ASN A 60 0.14 5.80 -14.74
N ILE A 61 1.34 5.72 -14.16
CA ILE A 61 1.56 5.74 -12.71
C ILE A 61 2.47 6.91 -12.35
N VAL A 62 2.34 7.43 -11.12
CA VAL A 62 3.12 8.55 -10.61
C VAL A 62 3.89 8.14 -9.36
N ARG A 63 5.19 8.45 -9.32
CA ARG A 63 6.03 8.34 -8.14
C ARG A 63 5.79 9.55 -7.23
N PHE A 64 4.80 9.44 -6.35
CA PHE A 64 4.42 10.54 -5.46
C PHE A 64 5.34 10.71 -4.24
N GLY A 65 6.14 9.69 -3.91
CA GLY A 65 7.00 9.74 -2.73
C GLY A 65 7.96 8.57 -2.58
N LEU A 66 8.74 8.63 -1.51
CA LEU A 66 9.69 7.61 -1.09
C LEU A 66 9.37 7.20 0.35
N LEU A 67 9.18 5.91 0.56
CA LEU A 67 8.93 5.32 1.87
C LEU A 67 10.20 4.65 2.37
N GLN A 68 10.63 5.02 3.58
CA GLN A 68 11.72 4.39 4.30
C GLN A 68 11.17 3.79 5.59
N VAL A 69 11.48 2.52 5.82
CA VAL A 69 11.22 1.85 7.10
C VAL A 69 12.56 1.50 7.72
N GLU A 70 12.77 1.93 8.96
CA GLU A 70 14.03 1.67 9.66
C GLU A 70 14.14 0.18 10.04
N PRO A 71 15.20 -0.54 9.63
CA PRO A 71 15.39 -1.93 10.00
C PRO A 71 15.45 -2.12 11.52
N GLY A 72 14.73 -3.10 12.05
CA GLY A 72 14.68 -3.39 13.49
C GLY A 72 13.92 -2.37 14.33
N SER A 73 13.35 -1.33 13.70
CA SER A 73 12.58 -0.28 14.35
C SER A 73 11.16 -0.26 13.77
N LYS A 74 10.17 0.20 14.56
CA LYS A 74 8.80 0.41 14.07
C LYS A 74 8.62 1.79 13.45
N LYS A 75 9.70 2.54 13.18
CA LYS A 75 9.61 3.89 12.63
C LYS A 75 9.57 3.84 11.10
N ALA A 76 8.76 4.71 10.53
CA ALA A 76 8.67 4.91 9.10
C ALA A 76 8.76 6.41 8.80
N THR A 77 9.45 6.74 7.71
CA THR A 77 9.54 8.09 7.19
C THR A 77 9.09 8.05 5.74
N MET A 78 8.20 8.96 5.36
CA MET A 78 7.78 9.12 3.97
C MET A 78 8.10 10.52 3.49
N LEU A 79 8.82 10.61 2.37
CA LEU A 79 9.03 11.85 1.65
C LEU A 79 7.96 11.94 0.56
N VAL A 80 7.14 12.99 0.58
CA VAL A 80 6.08 13.23 -0.41
C VAL A 80 6.46 14.45 -1.26
N GLY A 81 6.51 14.25 -2.57
CA GLY A 81 7.05 15.22 -3.50
C GLY A 81 8.47 15.65 -3.12
N GLU A 82 8.70 16.97 -3.09
CA GLU A 82 10.00 17.58 -2.80
C GLU A 82 10.04 18.39 -1.51
N LYS A 83 8.91 18.48 -0.78
CA LYS A 83 8.77 19.47 0.31
C LYS A 83 8.25 18.90 1.62
N GLN A 84 7.65 17.72 1.60
CA GLN A 84 6.99 17.14 2.76
C GLN A 84 7.69 15.88 3.24
N ARG A 85 7.92 15.82 4.55
CA ARG A 85 8.38 14.65 5.29
C ARG A 85 7.32 14.28 6.30
N LEU A 86 6.79 13.08 6.21
CA LEU A 86 5.86 12.52 7.18
C LEU A 86 6.62 11.53 8.06
N LEU A 87 6.46 11.68 9.37
CA LEU A 87 6.96 10.74 10.35
C LEU A 87 5.81 9.84 10.79
N GLY A 88 6.07 8.55 10.81
CA GLY A 88 5.05 7.55 11.06
C GLY A 88 5.63 6.28 11.69
N SER A 89 4.79 5.27 11.75
CA SER A 89 5.19 3.99 12.34
C SER A 89 4.51 2.80 11.68
N VAL A 90 5.15 1.64 11.81
CA VAL A 90 4.60 0.34 11.48
C VAL A 90 3.84 -0.18 12.70
N VAL A 91 2.54 -0.37 12.56
CA VAL A 91 1.67 -0.84 13.65
C VAL A 91 1.01 -2.16 13.27
N LYS A 92 0.87 -3.05 14.25
CA LYS A 92 0.07 -4.27 14.11
C LYS A 92 -1.40 -3.89 14.20
N LEU A 93 -2.23 -4.46 13.32
CA LEU A 93 -3.67 -4.29 13.38
C LEU A 93 -4.26 -5.18 14.47
N ASP A 94 -5.15 -4.63 15.30
CA ASP A 94 -5.86 -5.40 16.33
C ASP A 94 -6.68 -6.53 15.70
N SER A 95 -7.34 -6.23 14.59
CA SER A 95 -8.03 -7.20 13.73
C SER A 95 -7.39 -7.19 12.34
N PRO A 96 -6.87 -8.32 11.84
CA PRO A 96 -6.36 -8.42 10.47
C PRO A 96 -7.42 -8.05 9.43
N LEU A 97 -7.01 -7.45 8.32
CA LEU A 97 -7.89 -7.05 7.23
C LEU A 97 -7.74 -8.00 6.04
N GLY A 98 -8.86 -8.48 5.51
CA GLY A 98 -8.89 -9.26 4.27
C GLY A 98 -9.01 -8.36 3.04
N LEU A 99 -8.09 -8.49 2.09
CA LEU A 99 -8.18 -7.81 0.79
C LEU A 99 -9.03 -8.65 -0.16
N LEU A 100 -10.28 -8.24 -0.39
CA LEU A 100 -11.21 -8.94 -1.28
C LEU A 100 -11.23 -8.27 -2.67
N LYS A 101 -11.25 -9.10 -3.72
CA LYS A 101 -11.54 -8.67 -5.09
C LYS A 101 -12.91 -9.17 -5.50
N PHE A 102 -13.81 -8.24 -5.80
CA PHE A 102 -15.13 -8.52 -6.35
C PHE A 102 -15.07 -8.40 -7.87
N ASP A 103 -15.40 -9.48 -8.58
CA ASP A 103 -15.54 -9.46 -10.02
C ASP A 103 -17.03 -9.41 -10.39
N HIS A 104 -17.49 -8.22 -10.76
CA HIS A 104 -18.89 -8.00 -11.13
C HIS A 104 -19.29 -8.67 -12.44
N SER A 105 -18.33 -9.06 -13.30
CA SER A 105 -18.62 -9.73 -14.57
C SER A 105 -18.94 -11.22 -14.38
N THR A 106 -18.25 -11.87 -13.45
CA THR A 106 -18.44 -13.29 -13.12
C THR A 106 -19.29 -13.50 -11.86
N GLY A 107 -19.52 -12.44 -11.08
CA GLY A 107 -20.19 -12.50 -9.78
C GLY A 107 -19.33 -13.15 -8.69
N THR A 108 -18.02 -13.32 -8.92
CA THR A 108 -17.11 -14.03 -8.00
C THR A 108 -16.43 -13.11 -7.01
N VAL A 109 -16.00 -13.68 -5.88
CA VAL A 109 -15.23 -12.98 -4.84
C VAL A 109 -14.00 -13.80 -4.49
N ASP A 110 -12.83 -13.18 -4.60
CA ASP A 110 -11.54 -13.79 -4.26
C ASP A 110 -10.90 -13.04 -3.08
N LEU A 111 -10.43 -13.78 -2.07
CA LEU A 111 -9.53 -13.24 -1.05
C LEU A 111 -8.10 -13.20 -1.62
N GLN A 112 -7.59 -11.99 -1.81
CA GLN A 112 -6.26 -11.73 -2.38
C GLN A 112 -5.16 -11.75 -1.34
N ASP A 113 -5.41 -11.26 -0.12
CA ASP A 113 -4.39 -11.18 0.93
C ASP A 113 -4.98 -11.00 2.33
N VAL A 114 -4.17 -11.22 3.36
CA VAL A 114 -4.48 -10.93 4.76
C VAL A 114 -3.45 -9.94 5.31
N ILE A 115 -3.86 -8.69 5.49
CA ILE A 115 -3.03 -7.60 5.98
C ILE A 115 -3.06 -7.59 7.51
N ARG A 116 -1.89 -7.73 8.13
CA ARG A 116 -1.74 -7.78 9.60
C ARG A 116 -1.05 -6.53 10.18
N TYR A 117 -0.37 -5.78 9.33
CA TYR A 117 0.36 -4.57 9.69
C TYR A 117 0.00 -3.45 8.73
N LYS A 118 0.07 -2.21 9.22
CA LYS A 118 0.00 -1.01 8.39
C LYS A 118 1.11 -0.05 8.75
N ILE A 119 1.49 0.78 7.78
CA ILE A 119 2.32 1.96 8.01
C ILE A 119 1.38 3.14 8.14
N ILE A 120 1.47 3.87 9.25
CA ILE A 120 0.55 4.96 9.54
C ILE A 120 1.29 6.27 9.82
N PHE A 121 0.84 7.34 9.17
CA PHE A 121 1.32 8.71 9.33
C PHE A 121 0.17 9.57 9.88
N LYS A 122 0.19 9.85 11.19
CA LYS A 122 -0.87 10.63 11.88
C LYS A 122 -0.50 12.08 12.13
N ASP A 123 0.80 12.35 12.21
CA ASP A 123 1.32 13.66 12.55
C ASP A 123 1.34 14.59 11.34
N ARG A 124 1.38 15.90 11.61
CA ARG A 124 1.46 16.91 10.55
C ARG A 124 2.75 16.74 9.74
N PRO A 125 2.70 16.93 8.41
CA PRO A 125 3.91 16.93 7.58
C PRO A 125 4.91 17.97 8.06
N LEU A 126 6.17 17.58 8.11
CA LEU A 126 7.31 18.45 8.38
C LEU A 126 7.97 18.88 7.06
N PRO A 127 8.65 20.04 7.02
CA PRO A 127 9.58 20.34 5.95
C PRO A 127 10.69 19.28 5.86
N ILE A 128 11.26 19.12 4.67
CA ILE A 128 12.42 18.23 4.42
C ILE A 128 13.74 18.83 4.99
N MET A 129 13.75 20.11 5.38
CA MET A 129 14.89 20.78 6.03
C MET A 129 15.16 20.28 7.45
#